data_AF-A0A812JLS9-F1
#
_entry.id   AF-A0A812JLS9-F1
#
_cell.length_a   1.000
_cell.length_b   1.000
_cell.length_c   1.000
_cell.angle_alpha   90.00
_cell.angle_beta   90.00
_cell.angle_gamma   90.00
#
_symmetry.space_group_name_H-M   'P 1'
#
loop_
_entity.id
_entity.type
_entity.pdbx_description
1 polymer ?
#
loop_
_entity_poly.entity_id
_entity_poly.type
_entity_poly.pdbx_seq_one_letter_code
_entity_poly.pdbx_strand_id
1 'polypeptide(L)'
;MAHAEWDLWGRLEKIVQDGSYMSANEEFTALKGLVQRADASELSAQLARAPLAWEFLLTFGAKKPFYRSHLCQVVEALLAQPRWREVYASSQELQEKAADPALHADIKKALAAVPAAPASVAASKKAEKPRSGGPSKDVEWPSWEVLQEVVQKETFMAANEEFRVLRLAVLAADPVQLASQVAHAPMVWEFIAGFAAKKSHFRSQVVEVTSALRKERGWDEALEAAQPSLRSRINELPEAASAVRGQLSRADQSPAASGGDSSLGDVGEEEHQTPYTSPDFQSLEERCQLRESWGLGLGAPG
;
A
#
# COMPACT_ATOMS: atom_id res chain seq x y z
N MET A 1 -17.10 -5.22 25.99
CA MET A 1 -15.71 -5.72 25.96
C MET A 1 -14.89 -4.97 24.90
N ALA A 2 -14.86 -3.63 24.92
CA ALA A 2 -14.18 -2.81 23.89
C ALA A 2 -12.88 -2.14 24.38
N HIS A 3 -12.52 -2.32 25.67
CA HIS A 3 -11.37 -1.64 26.26
C HIS A 3 -10.01 -2.30 25.96
N ALA A 4 -9.97 -3.60 25.66
CA ALA A 4 -8.71 -4.33 25.46
C ALA A 4 -8.03 -4.00 24.11
N GLU A 5 -8.80 -3.63 23.09
CA GLU A 5 -8.25 -3.36 21.76
C GLU A 5 -7.47 -2.04 21.69
N TRP A 6 -7.75 -1.09 22.60
CA TRP A 6 -7.08 0.22 22.66
C TRP A 6 -5.90 0.28 23.63
N ASP A 7 -5.40 -0.88 24.08
CA ASP A 7 -4.22 -0.97 24.97
C ASP A 7 -2.88 -0.73 24.23
N LEU A 8 -2.86 0.26 23.33
CA LEU A 8 -1.68 0.71 22.59
C LEU A 8 -1.22 2.10 23.04
N TRP A 9 -2.07 2.86 23.73
CA TRP A 9 -1.80 4.25 24.07
C TRP A 9 -0.53 4.43 24.91
N GLY A 10 -0.29 3.53 25.87
CA GLY A 10 0.95 3.56 26.66
C GLY A 10 2.21 3.31 25.82
N ARG A 11 2.12 2.47 24.77
CA ARG A 11 3.24 2.26 23.83
C ARG A 11 3.47 3.48 22.96
N LEU A 12 2.41 4.11 22.43
CA LEU A 12 2.52 5.35 21.65
C LEU A 12 3.10 6.49 22.47
N GLU A 13 2.65 6.65 23.72
CA GLU A 13 3.17 7.67 24.63
C GLU A 13 4.67 7.51 24.84
N LYS A 14 5.12 6.27 25.10
CA LYS A 14 6.54 5.97 25.23
C LYS A 14 7.32 6.25 23.94
N ILE A 15 6.79 5.90 22.76
CA ILE A 15 7.44 6.18 21.48
C ILE A 15 7.60 7.67 21.24
N VAL A 16 6.57 8.46 21.57
CA VAL A 16 6.59 9.92 21.41
C VAL A 16 7.61 10.55 22.36
N GLN A 17 7.64 10.11 23.61
CA GLN A 17 8.62 10.57 24.62
C GLN A 17 10.06 10.19 24.26
N ASP A 18 10.29 8.94 23.85
CA ASP A 18 11.62 8.42 23.50
C ASP A 18 12.08 8.87 22.10
N GLY A 19 11.18 9.43 21.29
CA GLY A 19 11.45 9.78 19.89
C GLY A 19 11.72 8.58 18.98
N SER A 20 11.33 7.37 19.39
CA SER A 20 11.71 6.09 18.75
C SER A 20 10.78 5.69 17.59
N TYR A 21 10.59 6.58 16.62
CA TYR A 21 9.65 6.36 15.50
C TYR A 21 10.16 5.32 14.48
N MET A 22 11.46 5.03 14.46
CA MET A 22 12.07 4.12 13.48
C MET A 22 11.72 2.64 13.72
N SER A 23 11.35 2.26 14.94
CA SER A 23 10.87 0.90 15.26
C SER A 23 9.33 0.80 15.38
N ALA A 24 8.61 1.92 15.33
CA ALA A 24 7.17 2.00 15.65
C ALA A 24 6.20 1.49 14.55
N ASN A 25 6.62 0.51 13.74
CA ASN A 25 5.80 0.01 12.61
C ASN A 25 4.58 -0.78 13.10
N GLU A 26 4.75 -1.56 14.16
CA GLU A 26 3.69 -2.39 14.71
C GLU A 26 2.60 -1.53 15.35
N GLU A 27 3.00 -0.51 16.11
CA GLU A 27 2.07 0.43 16.74
C GLU A 27 1.33 1.27 15.72
N PHE A 28 2.00 1.71 14.65
CA PHE A 28 1.31 2.38 13.54
C PHE A 28 0.29 1.45 12.87
N THR A 29 0.66 0.19 12.61
CA THR A 29 -0.23 -0.78 11.96
C THR A 29 -1.44 -1.10 12.84
N ALA A 30 -1.23 -1.25 14.16
CA ALA A 30 -2.29 -1.44 15.14
C ALA A 30 -3.22 -0.21 15.22
N LEU A 31 -2.66 1.00 15.32
CA LEU A 31 -3.44 2.24 15.36
C LEU A 31 -4.28 2.40 14.08
N LYS A 32 -3.68 2.15 12.91
CA LYS A 32 -4.41 2.16 11.63
C LYS A 32 -5.59 1.20 11.65
N GLY A 33 -5.35 -0.06 12.04
CA GLY A 33 -6.39 -1.09 12.08
C GLY A 33 -7.53 -0.74 13.03
N LEU A 34 -7.25 -0.05 14.13
CA LEU A 34 -8.27 0.41 15.06
C LEU A 34 -9.05 1.59 14.50
N VAL A 35 -8.37 2.63 14.01
CA VAL A 35 -9.03 3.81 13.45
C VAL A 35 -9.93 3.46 12.26
N GLN A 36 -9.53 2.51 11.42
CA GLN A 36 -10.32 2.09 10.25
C GLN A 36 -11.53 1.22 10.59
N ARG A 37 -11.48 0.48 11.71
CA ARG A 37 -12.60 -0.37 12.16
C ARG A 37 -13.54 0.37 13.10
N ALA A 38 -13.02 1.35 13.84
CA ALA A 38 -13.73 2.01 14.91
C ALA A 38 -14.87 2.88 14.39
N ASP A 39 -15.98 2.86 15.10
CA ASP A 39 -17.10 3.76 14.81
C ASP A 39 -16.87 5.16 15.41
N ALA A 40 -17.78 6.10 15.10
CA ALA A 40 -17.69 7.47 15.59
C ALA A 40 -17.78 7.57 17.13
N SER A 41 -18.45 6.62 17.79
CA SER A 41 -18.59 6.58 19.25
C SER A 41 -17.29 6.10 19.90
N GLU A 42 -16.66 5.07 19.35
CA GLU A 42 -15.37 4.54 19.80
C GLU A 42 -14.27 5.58 19.62
N LEU A 43 -14.19 6.21 18.44
CA LEU A 43 -13.24 7.31 18.20
C LEU A 43 -13.49 8.49 19.14
N SER A 44 -14.76 8.79 19.46
CA SER A 44 -15.10 9.84 20.43
C SER A 44 -14.65 9.49 21.85
N ALA A 45 -14.71 8.22 22.25
CA ALA A 45 -14.24 7.77 23.56
C ALA A 45 -12.71 7.94 23.72
N GLN A 46 -11.97 7.94 22.62
CA GLN A 46 -10.52 8.12 22.60
C GLN A 46 -10.06 9.59 22.46
N LEU A 47 -10.97 10.56 22.46
CA LEU A 47 -10.62 11.98 22.24
C LEU A 47 -9.58 12.53 23.22
N ALA A 48 -9.57 12.05 24.47
CA ALA A 48 -8.56 12.46 25.45
C ALA A 48 -7.12 12.09 25.02
N ARG A 49 -6.97 11.13 24.10
CA ARG A 49 -5.69 10.67 23.54
C ARG A 49 -5.42 11.22 22.14
N ALA A 50 -6.34 12.00 21.57
CA ALA A 50 -6.19 12.58 20.24
C ALA A 50 -4.92 13.43 20.05
N PRO A 51 -4.49 14.28 21.02
CA PRO A 51 -3.25 15.04 20.86
C PRO A 51 -2.02 14.13 20.66
N LEU A 52 -1.91 13.09 21.48
CA LEU A 52 -0.84 12.09 21.38
C LEU A 52 -0.88 11.34 20.05
N ALA A 53 -2.07 10.95 19.60
CA ALA A 53 -2.25 10.28 18.31
C ALA A 53 -1.79 11.18 17.15
N TRP A 54 -2.17 12.45 17.16
CA TRP A 54 -1.75 13.42 16.13
C TRP A 54 -0.24 13.63 16.14
N GLU A 55 0.35 13.83 17.32
CA GLU A 55 1.79 14.01 17.46
C GLU A 55 2.57 12.81 16.91
N PHE A 56 2.12 11.60 17.25
CA PHE A 56 2.69 10.37 16.73
C PHE A 56 2.58 10.31 15.21
N LEU A 57 1.39 10.53 14.63
CA LEU A 57 1.18 10.41 13.18
C LEU A 57 2.02 11.42 12.38
N LEU A 58 2.09 12.67 12.84
CA LEU A 58 2.87 13.72 12.16
C LEU A 58 4.37 13.42 12.22
N THR A 59 4.88 13.07 13.39
CA THR A 59 6.32 12.79 13.58
C THR A 59 6.72 11.48 12.89
N PHE A 60 5.88 10.44 12.98
CA PHE A 60 6.08 9.19 12.26
C PHE A 60 6.07 9.41 10.75
N GLY A 61 5.14 10.21 10.23
CA GLY A 61 5.05 10.54 8.81
C GLY A 61 6.25 11.31 8.27
N ALA A 62 6.79 12.25 9.06
CA ALA A 62 8.03 12.95 8.71
C ALA A 62 9.26 12.02 8.66
N LYS A 63 9.33 11.02 9.55
CA LYS A 63 10.45 10.07 9.61
C LYS A 63 10.32 8.92 8.60
N LYS A 64 9.10 8.53 8.21
CA LYS A 64 8.84 7.36 7.38
C LYS A 64 7.92 7.68 6.20
N PRO A 65 8.44 8.35 5.15
CA PRO A 65 7.65 8.73 3.99
C PRO A 65 7.09 7.52 3.20
N PHE A 66 7.67 6.32 3.37
CA PHE A 66 7.17 5.10 2.74
C PHE A 66 5.72 4.75 3.15
N TYR A 67 5.30 5.16 4.35
CA TYR A 67 3.94 4.90 4.85
C TYR A 67 2.92 5.98 4.43
N ARG A 68 3.28 6.89 3.51
CA ARG A 68 2.44 8.04 3.09
C ARG A 68 0.97 7.71 2.87
N SER A 69 0.69 6.68 2.07
CA SER A 69 -0.66 6.24 1.72
C SER A 69 -1.46 5.84 2.97
N HIS A 70 -0.81 5.07 3.84
CA HIS A 70 -1.44 4.54 5.03
C HIS A 70 -1.68 5.65 6.04
N LEU A 71 -0.76 6.61 6.13
CA LEU A 71 -0.91 7.80 6.95
C LEU A 71 -2.05 8.69 6.43
N CYS A 72 -2.13 8.96 5.13
CA CYS A 72 -3.26 9.71 4.56
C CYS A 72 -4.60 9.06 4.91
N GLN A 73 -4.73 7.74 4.74
CA GLN A 73 -5.96 7.01 5.09
C GLN A 73 -6.34 7.18 6.58
N VAL A 74 -5.37 7.12 7.50
CA VAL A 74 -5.62 7.30 8.93
C VAL A 74 -5.98 8.75 9.24
N VAL A 75 -5.22 9.71 8.70
CA VAL A 75 -5.46 11.14 8.89
C VAL A 75 -6.83 11.54 8.37
N GLU A 76 -7.22 11.12 7.17
CA GLU A 76 -8.55 11.38 6.60
C GLU A 76 -9.67 10.77 7.44
N ALA A 77 -9.49 9.54 7.92
CA ALA A 77 -10.48 8.89 8.80
C ALA A 77 -10.66 9.66 10.12
N LEU A 78 -9.57 10.17 10.71
CA LEU A 78 -9.64 11.01 11.91
C LEU A 78 -10.24 12.38 11.61
N LEU A 79 -9.87 13.01 10.48
CA LEU A 79 -10.40 14.30 10.07
C LEU A 79 -11.89 14.25 9.69
N ALA A 80 -12.40 13.08 9.28
CA ALA A 80 -13.83 12.87 9.07
C ALA A 80 -14.64 13.06 10.37
N GLN A 81 -14.01 12.90 11.54
CA GLN A 81 -14.64 13.14 12.84
C GLN A 81 -14.47 14.61 13.27
N PRO A 82 -15.57 15.38 13.46
CA PRO A 82 -15.49 16.80 13.78
C PRO A 82 -14.68 17.11 15.05
N ARG A 83 -14.82 16.28 16.10
CA ARG A 83 -14.13 16.49 17.37
C ARG A 83 -12.63 16.24 17.29
N TRP A 84 -12.19 15.30 16.47
CA TRP A 84 -10.75 15.04 16.24
C TRP A 84 -10.11 16.17 15.44
N ARG A 85 -10.86 16.72 14.48
CA ARG A 85 -10.48 17.92 13.72
C ARG A 85 -10.33 19.13 14.63
N GLU A 86 -11.26 19.35 15.56
CA GLU A 86 -11.18 20.44 16.55
C GLU A 86 -9.92 20.35 17.41
N VAL A 87 -9.56 19.15 17.88
CA VAL A 87 -8.32 18.95 18.67
C VAL A 87 -7.10 19.37 17.86
N TYR A 88 -6.98 18.93 16.60
CA TYR A 88 -5.88 19.35 15.73
C TYR A 88 -5.89 20.86 15.48
N ALA A 89 -7.05 21.44 15.18
CA ALA A 89 -7.19 22.87 14.90
C ALA A 89 -6.90 23.76 16.13
N SER A 90 -7.08 23.23 17.34
CA SER A 90 -6.83 23.94 18.60
C SER A 90 -5.37 23.92 19.07
N SER A 91 -4.53 23.03 18.51
CA SER A 91 -3.14 22.86 18.94
C SER A 91 -2.18 23.49 17.93
N GLN A 92 -1.57 24.60 18.32
CA GLN A 92 -0.54 25.26 17.51
C GLN A 92 0.69 24.36 17.32
N GLU A 93 1.10 23.61 18.34
CA GLU A 93 2.24 22.69 18.28
C GLU A 93 2.04 21.61 17.20
N LEU A 94 0.83 21.06 17.08
CA LEU A 94 0.51 20.09 16.03
C LEU A 94 0.53 20.72 14.63
N GLN A 95 0.10 21.98 14.50
CA GLN A 95 0.16 22.71 13.23
C GLN A 95 1.60 23.00 12.80
N GLU A 96 2.47 23.36 13.74
CA GLU A 96 3.90 23.54 13.48
C GLU A 96 4.55 22.23 13.03
N LYS A 97 4.21 21.10 13.67
CA LYS A 97 4.66 19.77 13.23
C LYS A 97 4.12 19.38 11.86
N ALA A 98 2.88 19.77 11.54
CA ALA A 98 2.32 19.56 10.20
C ALA A 98 3.01 20.41 9.13
N ALA A 99 3.60 21.56 9.50
CA ALA A 99 4.37 22.40 8.59
C ALA A 99 5.77 21.84 8.26
N ASP A 100 6.25 20.82 9.00
CA ASP A 100 7.58 20.22 8.81
C ASP A 100 7.83 19.87 7.34
N PRO A 101 8.91 20.36 6.69
CA PRO A 101 9.21 20.10 5.28
C PRO A 101 9.34 18.61 4.94
N ALA A 102 9.68 17.75 5.90
CA ALA A 102 9.79 16.30 5.68
C ALA A 102 8.42 15.60 5.57
N LEU A 103 7.33 16.24 6.03
CA LEU A 103 5.99 15.68 5.92
C LEU A 103 5.47 15.78 4.47
N HIS A 104 4.82 14.71 4.01
CA HIS A 104 4.34 14.60 2.63
C HIS A 104 3.28 15.66 2.28
N ALA A 105 3.33 16.18 1.03
CA ALA A 105 2.44 17.23 0.56
C ALA A 105 0.95 16.84 0.66
N ASP A 106 0.59 15.59 0.41
CA ASP A 106 -0.80 15.12 0.51
C ASP A 106 -1.33 15.19 1.94
N ILE A 107 -0.53 14.80 2.93
CA ILE A 107 -0.91 14.88 4.35
C ILE A 107 -1.06 16.35 4.74
N LYS A 108 -0.12 17.21 4.30
CA LYS A 108 -0.22 18.66 4.50
C LYS A 108 -1.47 19.25 3.87
N LYS A 109 -1.81 18.84 2.65
CA LYS A 109 -3.00 19.29 1.94
C LYS A 109 -4.28 18.88 2.67
N ALA A 110 -4.35 17.64 3.15
CA ALA A 110 -5.48 17.14 3.94
C ALA A 110 -5.65 17.93 5.25
N LEU A 111 -4.53 18.24 5.93
CA LEU A 111 -4.54 19.02 7.17
C LEU A 111 -4.78 20.52 6.95
N ALA A 112 -4.32 21.09 5.83
CA ALA A 112 -4.55 22.49 5.46
C ALA A 112 -6.00 22.79 5.09
N ALA A 113 -6.75 21.76 4.66
CA ALA A 113 -8.20 21.87 4.47
C ALA A 113 -8.97 21.98 5.80
N VAL A 114 -8.33 21.75 6.94
CA VAL A 114 -8.92 21.97 8.26
C VAL A 114 -8.87 23.47 8.56
N PRO A 115 -10.03 24.16 8.66
CA PRO A 115 -10.03 25.56 9.05
C PRO A 115 -9.42 25.68 10.45
N ALA A 116 -8.35 26.47 10.57
CA ALA A 116 -7.80 26.86 11.87
C ALA A 116 -8.95 27.42 12.71
N ALA A 117 -9.20 26.80 13.86
CA ALA A 117 -10.37 27.13 14.66
C ALA A 117 -10.30 28.62 15.03
N PRO A 118 -11.31 29.44 14.69
CA PRO A 118 -11.42 30.76 15.30
C PRO A 118 -11.72 30.53 16.79
N ALA A 119 -10.95 31.20 17.65
CA ALA A 119 -11.24 31.23 19.07
C ALA A 119 -12.71 31.65 19.30
N SER A 120 -13.52 30.71 19.80
CA SER A 120 -14.81 30.90 20.47
C SER A 120 -15.72 32.04 19.97
N VAL A 121 -16.80 31.70 19.25
CA VAL A 121 -18.15 32.10 19.71
C VAL A 121 -19.19 31.06 19.26
N ALA A 122 -20.02 30.64 20.21
CA ALA A 122 -21.23 29.89 19.98
C ALA A 122 -22.18 30.59 19.01
N ALA A 123 -22.75 29.86 18.06
CA ALA A 123 -24.11 30.07 17.58
C ALA A 123 -24.57 28.87 16.75
N SER A 124 -25.58 28.17 17.28
CA SER A 124 -26.41 27.26 16.50
C SER A 124 -26.97 27.97 15.26
N LYS A 125 -27.01 27.27 14.12
CA LYS A 125 -28.15 27.35 13.21
C LYS A 125 -28.30 26.07 12.39
N LYS A 126 -29.54 25.62 12.43
CA LYS A 126 -30.18 24.44 11.85
C LYS A 126 -30.45 24.68 10.35
N ALA A 127 -30.88 23.60 9.67
CA ALA A 127 -31.56 23.55 8.37
C ALA A 127 -30.60 23.49 7.15
N GLU A 128 -30.81 22.68 6.11
CA GLU A 128 -31.80 21.65 5.78
C GLU A 128 -31.26 20.92 4.55
N LYS A 129 -31.62 19.65 4.39
CA LYS A 129 -31.40 18.88 3.15
C LYS A 129 -32.31 19.45 2.04
N PRO A 130 -31.92 19.31 0.77
CA PRO A 130 -32.86 18.67 -0.14
C PRO A 130 -32.22 17.48 -0.87
N ARG A 131 -33.00 16.41 -0.94
CA ARG A 131 -32.80 15.24 -1.81
C ARG A 131 -33.17 15.60 -3.25
N SER A 132 -32.30 15.27 -4.21
CA SER A 132 -32.61 14.57 -5.48
C SER A 132 -31.31 14.52 -6.30
N GLY A 133 -30.82 13.43 -6.88
CA GLY A 133 -31.30 12.06 -7.03
C GLY A 133 -30.19 11.20 -7.66
N GLY A 134 -30.34 9.87 -7.60
CA GLY A 134 -29.52 8.88 -8.33
C GLY A 134 -28.09 8.67 -7.81
N PRO A 135 -27.71 7.46 -7.36
CA PRO A 135 -26.36 7.18 -6.91
C PRO A 135 -25.47 6.87 -8.11
N SER A 136 -25.04 7.88 -8.85
CA SER A 136 -23.76 7.75 -9.56
C SER A 136 -22.70 7.78 -8.46
N LYS A 137 -22.06 6.65 -8.18
CA LYS A 137 -20.92 6.61 -7.27
C LYS A 137 -19.89 7.60 -7.81
N ASP A 138 -19.61 8.64 -7.05
CA ASP A 138 -18.47 9.52 -7.34
C ASP A 138 -17.22 8.65 -7.22
N VAL A 139 -16.61 8.34 -8.36
CA VAL A 139 -15.38 7.56 -8.44
C VAL A 139 -14.22 8.51 -8.19
N GLU A 140 -13.42 8.21 -7.18
CA GLU A 140 -12.21 8.96 -6.87
C GLU A 140 -11.09 8.54 -7.83
N TRP A 141 -10.73 9.44 -8.74
CA TRP A 141 -9.64 9.25 -9.71
C TRP A 141 -8.30 9.64 -9.09
N PRO A 142 -7.19 8.98 -9.47
CA PRO A 142 -5.87 9.36 -9.01
C PRO A 142 -5.46 10.74 -9.56
N SER A 143 -4.57 11.44 -8.86
CA SER A 143 -3.96 12.67 -9.40
C SER A 143 -3.13 12.32 -10.64
N TRP A 144 -3.56 12.86 -11.78
CA TRP A 144 -2.91 12.63 -13.07
C TRP A 144 -1.50 13.22 -13.11
N GLU A 145 -1.26 14.30 -12.39
CA GLU A 145 0.05 14.95 -12.26
C GLU A 145 1.04 14.01 -11.56
N VAL A 146 0.62 13.37 -10.47
CA VAL A 146 1.47 12.42 -9.72
C VAL A 146 1.77 11.20 -10.59
N LEU A 147 0.77 10.67 -11.31
CA LEU A 147 0.98 9.57 -12.26
C LEU A 147 1.95 9.94 -13.38
N GLN A 148 1.82 11.14 -13.94
CA GLN A 148 2.72 11.64 -14.97
C GLN A 148 4.15 11.79 -14.44
N GLU A 149 4.33 12.31 -13.23
CA GLU A 149 5.65 12.39 -12.61
C GLU A 149 6.29 11.01 -12.40
N VAL A 150 5.51 10.01 -12.01
CA VAL A 150 6.01 8.64 -11.85
C VAL A 150 6.47 8.06 -13.18
N VAL A 151 5.73 8.31 -14.26
CA VAL A 151 6.12 7.87 -15.61
C VAL A 151 7.39 8.58 -16.06
N GLN A 152 7.46 9.91 -15.91
CA GLN A 152 8.61 10.71 -16.33
C GLN A 152 9.89 10.40 -15.54
N LYS A 153 9.77 10.19 -14.22
CA LYS A 153 10.90 9.88 -13.33
C LYS A 153 11.19 8.38 -13.24
N GLU A 154 10.39 7.55 -13.92
CA GLU A 154 10.41 6.08 -13.86
C GLU A 154 10.38 5.49 -12.43
N THR A 155 9.73 6.15 -11.48
CA THR A 155 9.75 5.79 -10.04
C THR A 155 8.71 4.72 -9.67
N PHE A 156 8.50 3.73 -10.54
CA PHE A 156 7.45 2.70 -10.41
C PHE A 156 7.56 1.83 -9.14
N MET A 157 8.74 1.72 -8.54
CA MET A 157 8.96 0.96 -7.31
C MET A 157 8.25 1.57 -6.08
N ALA A 158 8.03 2.88 -6.05
CA ALA A 158 7.32 3.56 -4.97
C ALA A 158 5.82 3.78 -5.27
N ALA A 159 5.37 3.50 -6.49
CA ALA A 159 4.05 3.88 -7.02
C ALA A 159 2.91 2.88 -6.71
N ASN A 160 2.98 2.18 -5.58
CA ASN A 160 1.97 1.18 -5.22
C ASN A 160 0.59 1.78 -5.00
N GLU A 161 0.56 2.98 -4.39
CA GLU A 161 -0.71 3.60 -4.05
C GLU A 161 -1.40 4.17 -5.28
N GLU A 162 -0.64 4.80 -6.17
CA GLU A 162 -1.12 5.32 -7.44
C GLU A 162 -1.74 4.19 -8.27
N PHE A 163 -1.10 3.02 -8.31
CA PHE A 163 -1.67 1.84 -8.96
C PHE A 163 -2.94 1.34 -8.25
N ARG A 164 -2.96 1.33 -6.90
CA ARG A 164 -4.13 0.90 -6.12
C ARG A 164 -5.34 1.80 -6.38
N VAL A 165 -5.15 3.12 -6.35
CA VAL A 165 -6.20 4.12 -6.60
C VAL A 165 -6.68 4.03 -8.04
N LEU A 166 -5.76 3.94 -9.01
CA LEU A 166 -6.10 3.73 -10.42
C LEU A 166 -6.94 2.47 -10.62
N ARG A 167 -6.53 1.34 -10.02
CA ARG A 167 -7.28 0.08 -10.10
C ARG A 167 -8.69 0.22 -9.53
N LEU A 168 -8.83 0.82 -8.36
CA LEU A 168 -10.14 1.02 -7.73
C LEU A 168 -11.03 1.92 -8.61
N ALA A 169 -10.47 3.00 -9.16
CA ALA A 169 -11.20 3.90 -10.03
C ALA A 169 -11.68 3.19 -11.30
N VAL A 170 -10.80 2.47 -11.99
CA VAL A 170 -11.13 1.75 -13.23
C VAL A 170 -12.19 0.67 -13.02
N LEU A 171 -12.14 -0.07 -11.90
CA LEU A 171 -13.09 -1.14 -11.62
C LEU A 171 -14.43 -0.63 -11.08
N ALA A 172 -14.47 0.56 -10.50
CA ALA A 172 -15.69 1.18 -9.98
C ALA A 172 -16.37 2.11 -11.00
N ALA A 173 -15.65 2.58 -12.02
CA ALA A 173 -16.13 3.53 -13.00
C ALA A 173 -17.11 2.91 -14.00
N ASP A 174 -18.17 3.65 -14.27
CA ASP A 174 -19.09 3.33 -15.36
C ASP A 174 -18.42 3.60 -16.73
N PRO A 175 -18.88 2.95 -17.82
CA PRO A 175 -18.37 3.17 -19.19
C PRO A 175 -18.26 4.65 -19.59
N VAL A 176 -19.24 5.47 -19.20
CA VAL A 176 -19.26 6.92 -19.50
C VAL A 176 -18.16 7.66 -18.74
N GLN A 177 -17.89 7.28 -17.49
CA GLN A 177 -16.81 7.86 -16.70
C GLN A 177 -15.46 7.45 -17.28
N LEU A 178 -15.26 6.18 -17.64
CA LEU A 178 -14.06 5.72 -18.32
C LEU A 178 -13.84 6.45 -19.65
N ALA A 179 -14.88 6.63 -20.46
CA ALA A 179 -14.81 7.35 -21.73
C ALA A 179 -14.36 8.81 -21.55
N SER A 180 -14.78 9.47 -20.47
CA SER A 180 -14.36 10.86 -20.18
C SER A 180 -12.87 10.99 -19.83
N GLN A 181 -12.22 9.89 -19.42
CA GLN A 181 -10.82 9.88 -19.03
C GLN A 181 -9.88 9.40 -20.15
N VAL A 182 -10.39 9.13 -21.36
CA VAL A 182 -9.60 8.62 -22.50
C VAL A 182 -8.45 9.56 -22.88
N ALA A 183 -8.57 10.86 -22.63
CA ALA A 183 -7.49 11.82 -22.87
C ALA A 183 -6.19 11.48 -22.10
N HIS A 184 -6.30 10.78 -20.96
CA HIS A 184 -5.16 10.36 -20.15
C HIS A 184 -4.65 8.95 -20.50
N ALA A 185 -5.31 8.24 -21.42
CA ALA A 185 -5.02 6.85 -21.74
C ALA A 185 -3.57 6.58 -22.14
N PRO A 186 -2.89 7.39 -22.98
CA PRO A 186 -1.49 7.13 -23.35
C PRO A 186 -0.56 7.06 -22.13
N MET A 187 -0.68 8.03 -21.22
CA MET A 187 0.11 8.09 -19.99
C MET A 187 -0.22 6.92 -19.05
N VAL A 188 -1.50 6.57 -18.92
CA VAL A 188 -1.94 5.46 -18.07
C VAL A 188 -1.41 4.12 -18.61
N TRP A 189 -1.38 3.93 -19.93
CA TRP A 189 -0.79 2.74 -20.54
C TRP A 189 0.72 2.65 -20.28
N GLU A 190 1.45 3.76 -20.40
CA GLU A 190 2.88 3.82 -20.05
C GLU A 190 3.12 3.49 -18.58
N PHE A 191 2.31 4.04 -17.68
CA PHE A 191 2.36 3.74 -16.26
C PHE A 191 2.14 2.26 -15.98
N ILE A 192 1.07 1.66 -16.55
CA ILE A 192 0.75 0.25 -16.35
C ILE A 192 1.90 -0.64 -16.86
N ALA A 193 2.44 -0.35 -18.05
CA ALA A 193 3.55 -1.12 -18.61
C ALA A 193 4.83 -1.00 -17.76
N GLY A 194 5.16 0.20 -17.28
CA GLY A 194 6.31 0.46 -16.41
C GLY A 194 6.17 -0.22 -15.05
N PHE A 195 5.00 -0.10 -14.44
CA PHE A 195 4.67 -0.72 -13.17
C PHE A 195 4.74 -2.26 -13.23
N ALA A 196 4.14 -2.85 -14.27
CA ALA A 196 4.12 -4.30 -14.43
C ALA A 196 5.51 -4.90 -14.71
N ALA A 197 6.39 -4.15 -15.38
CA ALA A 197 7.77 -4.56 -15.63
C ALA A 197 8.60 -4.63 -14.34
N LYS A 198 8.35 -3.72 -13.38
CA LYS A 198 9.10 -3.67 -12.11
C LYS A 198 8.49 -4.58 -11.04
N LYS A 199 7.18 -4.83 -11.06
CA LYS A 199 6.47 -5.54 -9.99
C LYS A 199 5.66 -6.74 -10.50
N SER A 200 6.36 -7.85 -10.70
CA SER A 200 5.79 -9.12 -11.16
C SER A 200 4.67 -9.68 -10.26
N HIS A 201 4.69 -9.40 -8.96
CA HIS A 201 3.67 -9.87 -8.01
C HIS A 201 2.30 -9.19 -8.19
N PHE A 202 2.23 -8.02 -8.83
CA PHE A 202 0.97 -7.34 -9.14
C PHE A 202 0.37 -7.73 -10.50
N ARG A 203 0.96 -8.70 -11.22
CA ARG A 203 0.54 -9.07 -12.59
C ARG A 203 -0.95 -9.39 -12.72
N SER A 204 -1.52 -10.17 -11.79
CA SER A 204 -2.96 -10.49 -11.83
C SER A 204 -3.84 -9.25 -11.75
N GLN A 205 -3.47 -8.27 -10.93
CA GLN A 205 -4.21 -7.02 -10.78
C GLN A 205 -4.02 -6.12 -12.01
N VAL A 206 -2.82 -6.10 -12.58
CA VAL A 206 -2.55 -5.38 -13.84
C VAL A 206 -3.39 -5.95 -14.98
N VAL A 207 -3.49 -7.27 -15.09
CA VAL A 207 -4.32 -7.92 -16.12
C VAL A 207 -5.80 -7.58 -15.94
N GLU A 208 -6.29 -7.53 -14.71
CA GLU A 208 -7.66 -7.11 -14.41
C GLU A 208 -7.93 -5.68 -14.88
N VAL A 209 -7.05 -4.73 -14.54
CA VAL A 209 -7.18 -3.32 -14.94
C VAL A 209 -7.07 -3.16 -16.45
N THR A 210 -6.07 -3.76 -17.09
CA THR A 210 -5.88 -3.70 -18.55
C THR A 210 -7.09 -4.28 -19.29
N SER A 211 -7.66 -5.38 -18.81
CA SER A 211 -8.88 -5.99 -19.39
C SER A 211 -10.11 -5.11 -19.20
N ALA A 212 -10.24 -4.42 -18.07
CA ALA A 212 -11.33 -3.48 -17.83
C ALA A 212 -11.23 -2.27 -18.76
N LEU A 213 -10.03 -1.68 -18.91
CA LEU A 213 -9.80 -0.55 -19.81
C LEU A 213 -10.07 -0.92 -21.28
N ARG A 214 -9.64 -2.10 -21.74
CA ARG A 214 -9.86 -2.56 -23.13
C ARG A 214 -11.31 -2.79 -23.51
N LYS A 215 -12.23 -2.90 -22.55
CA LYS A 215 -13.67 -3.01 -22.87
C LYS A 215 -14.21 -1.70 -23.45
N GLU A 216 -13.57 -0.58 -23.15
CA GLU A 216 -13.93 0.74 -23.67
C GLU A 216 -13.13 1.05 -24.93
N ARG A 217 -13.84 1.30 -26.05
CA ARG A 217 -13.22 1.50 -27.37
C ARG A 217 -12.18 2.61 -27.40
N GLY A 218 -12.44 3.73 -26.71
CA GLY A 218 -11.49 4.86 -26.70
C GLY A 218 -10.16 4.52 -26.04
N TRP A 219 -10.16 3.62 -25.06
CA TRP A 219 -8.94 3.17 -24.39
C TRP A 219 -8.15 2.16 -25.23
N ASP A 220 -8.85 1.28 -25.94
CA ASP A 220 -8.25 0.32 -26.87
C ASP A 220 -7.67 1.03 -28.10
N GLU A 221 -8.39 1.99 -28.68
CA GLU A 221 -7.89 2.84 -29.78
C GLU A 221 -6.66 3.65 -29.36
N ALA A 222 -6.66 4.21 -28.14
CA ALA A 222 -5.50 4.91 -27.60
C ALA A 222 -4.28 3.98 -27.43
N LEU A 223 -4.50 2.71 -27.07
CA LEU A 223 -3.43 1.72 -27.02
C LEU A 223 -2.94 1.39 -28.44
N GLU A 224 -3.85 1.18 -29.40
CA GLU A 224 -3.52 0.86 -30.78
C GLU A 224 -2.72 1.97 -31.49
N ALA A 225 -3.02 3.23 -31.16
CA ALA A 225 -2.30 4.41 -31.63
C ALA A 225 -0.96 4.65 -30.90
N ALA A 226 -0.72 4.00 -29.76
CA ALA A 226 0.51 4.15 -28.99
C ALA A 226 1.70 3.47 -29.67
N GLN A 227 2.91 3.74 -29.17
CA GLN A 227 4.14 3.18 -29.72
C GLN A 227 4.09 1.64 -29.76
N PRO A 228 4.60 1.00 -30.83
CA PRO A 228 4.55 -0.47 -30.98
C PRO A 228 5.18 -1.22 -29.80
N SER A 229 6.24 -0.66 -29.23
CA SER A 229 6.93 -1.21 -28.04
C SER A 229 6.02 -1.25 -26.80
N LEU A 230 5.21 -0.21 -26.58
CA LEU A 230 4.25 -0.15 -25.48
C LEU A 230 3.12 -1.17 -25.69
N ARG A 231 2.61 -1.26 -26.92
CA ARG A 231 1.57 -2.21 -27.30
C ARG A 231 1.99 -3.65 -27.06
N SER A 232 3.18 -4.03 -27.54
CA SER A 232 3.73 -5.37 -27.30
C SER A 232 3.84 -5.67 -25.80
N ARG A 233 4.39 -4.73 -25.02
CA ARG A 233 4.52 -4.89 -23.56
C ARG A 233 3.17 -5.11 -22.88
N ILE A 234 2.12 -4.36 -23.25
CA ILE A 234 0.79 -4.54 -22.66
C ILE A 234 0.14 -5.86 -23.13
N ASN A 235 0.32 -6.26 -24.38
CA ASN A 235 -0.22 -7.52 -24.93
C ASN A 235 0.43 -8.77 -24.32
N GLU A 236 1.70 -8.70 -23.93
CA GLU A 236 2.42 -9.82 -23.29
C GLU A 236 2.02 -10.04 -21.82
N LEU A 237 1.44 -9.04 -21.14
CA LEU A 237 1.05 -9.13 -19.73
C LEU A 237 -0.04 -10.19 -19.44
N PRO A 238 -1.15 -10.25 -20.21
CA PRO A 238 -2.15 -11.31 -20.07
C PRO A 238 -1.59 -12.70 -20.31
N GLU A 239 -0.74 -12.87 -21.32
CA GLU A 239 -0.16 -14.16 -21.69
C GLU A 239 0.78 -14.68 -20.60
N ALA A 240 1.66 -13.82 -20.09
CA ALA A 240 2.55 -14.14 -18.97
C ALA A 240 1.80 -14.49 -17.68
N ALA A 241 0.65 -13.86 -17.41
CA ALA A 241 -0.18 -14.20 -16.25
C ALA A 241 -0.91 -15.55 -16.42
N SER A 242 -1.36 -15.87 -17.64
CA SER A 242 -1.99 -17.16 -17.94
C SER A 242 -1.00 -18.33 -17.83
N ALA A 243 0.25 -18.13 -18.25
CA ALA A 243 1.32 -19.12 -18.11
C ALA A 243 1.64 -19.42 -16.64
N VAL A 244 1.72 -18.39 -15.79
CA VAL A 244 1.96 -18.55 -14.34
C VAL A 244 0.78 -19.25 -13.65
N ARG A 245 -0.47 -18.90 -14.02
CA ARG A 245 -1.66 -19.56 -13.49
C ARG A 245 -1.74 -21.04 -13.92
N GLY A 246 -1.37 -21.35 -15.16
CA GLY A 246 -1.29 -22.73 -15.66
C GLY A 246 -0.23 -23.57 -14.95
N GLN A 247 0.90 -22.98 -14.57
CA GLN A 247 1.95 -23.66 -13.79
C GLN A 247 1.53 -23.95 -12.35
N LEU A 248 0.84 -23.00 -11.69
CA LEU A 248 0.28 -23.20 -10.34
C LEU A 248 -0.80 -24.28 -10.33
N SER A 249 -1.70 -24.31 -11.32
CA SER A 249 -2.74 -25.34 -11.41
C SER A 249 -2.20 -26.73 -11.77
N ARG A 250 -1.03 -26.84 -12.39
CA ARG A 250 -0.39 -28.12 -12.70
C ARG A 250 0.40 -28.68 -11.52
N ALA A 251 0.91 -27.82 -10.63
CA ALA A 251 1.55 -28.24 -9.38
C ALA A 251 0.56 -28.80 -8.35
N ASP A 252 -0.70 -28.38 -8.40
CA ASP A 252 -1.78 -28.84 -7.51
C ASP A 252 -2.51 -30.10 -8.02
N GLN A 253 -2.16 -30.59 -9.21
CA GLN A 253 -2.70 -31.83 -9.78
C GLN A 253 -1.58 -32.87 -9.91
N SER A 254 -0.94 -33.21 -8.79
CA SER A 254 -0.27 -34.51 -8.64
C SER A 254 -1.28 -35.49 -8.03
N PRO A 255 -1.60 -36.62 -8.70
CA PRO A 255 -2.80 -37.39 -8.41
C PRO A 255 -2.64 -38.22 -7.13
N ALA A 256 -3.55 -38.01 -6.18
CA ALA A 256 -3.92 -39.02 -5.21
C ALA A 256 -4.68 -40.14 -5.94
N ALA A 257 -4.00 -41.26 -6.17
CA ALA A 257 -4.57 -42.54 -6.51
C ALA A 257 -3.63 -43.61 -5.91
N SER A 258 -4.04 -44.76 -5.43
CA SER A 258 -5.33 -45.40 -5.12
C SER A 258 -4.95 -46.85 -4.80
N GLY A 259 -5.65 -47.48 -3.85
CA GLY A 259 -5.60 -48.92 -3.57
C GLY A 259 -4.51 -49.31 -2.57
N GLY A 260 -4.72 -50.23 -1.63
CA GLY A 260 -5.76 -51.22 -1.37
C GLY A 260 -5.14 -52.14 -0.30
N ASP A 261 -5.80 -52.32 0.83
CA ASP A 261 -6.46 -53.57 1.24
C ASP A 261 -5.53 -54.71 1.72
N SER A 262 -5.82 -55.15 2.97
CA SER A 262 -5.61 -56.45 3.62
C SER A 262 -4.24 -57.15 3.71
N SER A 263 -3.90 -57.54 4.95
CA SER A 263 -3.68 -58.95 5.38
C SER A 263 -2.43 -59.19 6.25
N LEU A 264 -2.64 -60.04 7.27
CA LEU A 264 -1.68 -60.67 8.17
C LEU A 264 -0.52 -61.42 7.46
N GLY A 265 0.64 -61.49 8.14
CA GLY A 265 1.78 -62.40 7.91
C GLY A 265 3.11 -61.66 8.17
N ASP A 266 3.75 -61.81 9.33
CA ASP A 266 4.71 -62.86 9.71
C ASP A 266 6.07 -62.80 8.98
N VAL A 267 7.11 -62.58 9.79
CA VAL A 267 8.55 -62.94 9.71
C VAL A 267 9.32 -62.73 8.39
N GLY A 268 10.45 -62.00 8.49
CA GLY A 268 11.57 -62.11 7.55
C GLY A 268 12.53 -60.93 7.60
N GLU A 269 13.70 -61.16 8.17
CA GLU A 269 14.90 -60.33 8.11
C GLU A 269 15.32 -60.05 6.65
N GLU A 270 15.83 -58.85 6.35
CA GLU A 270 17.18 -58.67 5.78
C GLU A 270 17.49 -57.21 5.46
N GLU A 271 18.78 -56.95 5.53
CA GLU A 271 19.50 -55.69 5.37
C GLU A 271 19.17 -54.93 4.08
N HIS A 272 19.23 -53.60 4.14
CA HIS A 272 20.29 -52.84 3.46
C HIS A 272 20.21 -51.37 3.86
N GLN A 273 21.20 -50.95 4.65
CA GLN A 273 21.54 -49.58 4.92
C GLN A 273 22.11 -48.93 3.65
N THR A 274 21.44 -47.89 3.17
CA THR A 274 22.08 -46.84 2.37
C THR A 274 22.06 -45.54 3.16
N PRO A 275 23.20 -44.86 3.33
CA PRO A 275 23.34 -43.73 4.24
C PRO A 275 22.70 -42.47 3.64
N TYR A 276 21.71 -41.91 4.34
CA TYR A 276 21.22 -40.57 4.07
C TYR A 276 22.19 -39.58 4.72
N THR A 277 23.09 -39.02 3.91
CA THR A 277 24.01 -37.96 4.31
C THR A 277 23.21 -36.69 4.55
N SER A 278 23.02 -36.35 5.83
CA SER A 278 22.55 -35.04 6.27
C SER A 278 23.60 -33.99 5.87
N PRO A 279 23.26 -32.91 5.16
CA PRO A 279 24.19 -31.80 5.00
C PRO A 279 24.34 -31.08 6.34
N ASP A 280 25.56 -31.16 6.86
CA ASP A 280 26.03 -30.49 8.06
C ASP A 280 25.84 -28.98 7.95
N PHE A 281 25.20 -28.42 8.98
CA PHE A 281 25.23 -27.00 9.30
C PHE A 281 26.60 -26.67 9.91
N GLN A 282 27.62 -26.51 9.08
CA GLN A 282 28.88 -25.90 9.50
C GLN A 282 29.41 -24.92 8.47
N SER A 283 29.90 -23.80 8.99
CA SER A 283 30.63 -22.72 8.31
C SER A 283 29.81 -21.61 7.62
N LEU A 284 29.02 -20.89 8.43
CA LEU A 284 28.69 -19.48 8.16
C LEU A 284 29.78 -18.51 8.64
N GLU A 285 30.82 -19.00 9.34
CA GLU A 285 31.95 -18.19 9.82
C GLU A 285 33.07 -17.98 8.77
N GLU A 286 33.17 -18.81 7.72
CA GLU A 286 34.20 -18.61 6.67
C GLU A 286 33.84 -17.54 5.63
N ARG A 287 32.60 -17.02 5.61
CA ARG A 287 32.20 -15.98 4.64
C ARG A 287 32.52 -14.54 5.06
N CYS A 288 32.98 -14.30 6.29
CA CYS A 288 33.41 -12.97 6.74
C CYS A 288 34.89 -12.66 6.47
N GLN A 289 35.74 -13.65 6.18
CA GLN A 289 37.19 -13.41 6.00
C GLN A 289 37.62 -13.13 4.55
N LEU A 290 36.72 -13.22 3.57
CA LEU A 290 37.06 -12.95 2.16
C LEU A 290 36.79 -11.49 1.70
N ARG A 291 36.54 -10.58 2.65
CA ARG A 291 36.33 -9.14 2.37
C ARG A 291 37.41 -8.22 2.97
N GLU A 292 38.58 -8.76 3.29
CA GLU A 292 39.73 -7.97 3.73
C GLU A 292 40.96 -8.08 2.79
N SER A 293 40.89 -8.85 1.70
CA SER A 293 42.05 -9.06 0.80
C SER A 293 42.10 -8.20 -0.47
N TRP A 294 41.26 -7.17 -0.62
CA TRP A 294 41.26 -6.27 -1.80
C TRP A 294 41.60 -4.81 -1.45
N GLY A 295 42.38 -4.60 -0.40
CA GLY A 295 42.73 -3.28 0.12
C GLY A 295 44.22 -3.07 0.34
N LEU A 296 45.11 -3.60 -0.51
CA LEU A 296 46.52 -3.22 -0.48
C LEU A 296 47.15 -3.19 -1.88
N GLY A 297 47.67 -2.02 -2.23
CA GLY A 297 48.85 -1.91 -3.09
C GLY A 297 48.60 -1.30 -4.46
N LEU A 298 49.17 -0.10 -4.64
CA LEU A 298 49.77 0.52 -5.84
C LEU A 298 49.46 2.02 -5.76
N GLY A 299 50.38 2.94 -5.50
CA GLY A 299 51.84 2.91 -5.57
C GLY A 299 52.26 4.29 -6.04
N ALA A 300 53.02 5.03 -5.23
CA ALA A 300 53.90 6.07 -5.75
C ALA A 300 55.02 5.39 -6.58
N PRO A 301 55.57 6.03 -7.62
CA PRO A 301 56.73 6.91 -7.37
C PRO A 301 56.88 8.09 -8.34
N GLY A 302 57.68 9.08 -7.96
CA GLY A 302 58.17 10.16 -8.82
C GLY A 302 58.36 11.47 -8.07
#